data_AF-A0A936YNA9-F1
#
_entry.id   AF-A0A936YNA9-F1
#
_cell.length_a   1.000
_cell.length_b   1.000
_cell.length_c   1.000
_cell.angle_alpha   90.00
_cell.angle_beta   90.00
_cell.angle_gamma   90.00
#
_symmetry.space_group_name_H-M   'P 1'
#
loop_
_entity.id
_entity.type
_entity.pdbx_description
1 polymer ?
#
loop_
_entity_poly.entity_id
_entity_poly.type
_entity_poly.pdbx_seq_one_letter_code
_entity_poly.pdbx_strand_id
1 'polypeptide(L)' 'MDAYWHLLAWGGEGWGDEFAWGLLMTLQVSLVSYAVSVVFGFLGAAGKLSNNRYLRILADLYTT' A
#
# COMPACT_ATOMS: atom_id res chain seq x y z
N MET A 1 -17.55 -28.46 17.69
CA MET A 1 -17.08 -27.06 17.65
C MET A 1 -15.60 -26.96 17.98
N ASP A 2 -15.08 -27.89 18.78
CA ASP A 2 -13.70 -27.87 19.30
C ASP A 2 -12.63 -28.08 18.23
N ALA A 3 -12.93 -28.85 17.17
CA ALA A 3 -12.03 -29.06 16.05
C ALA A 3 -11.73 -27.80 15.23
N TYR A 4 -12.68 -26.85 15.13
CA TYR A 4 -12.47 -25.62 14.35
C TYR A 4 -11.52 -24.65 15.05
N TRP A 5 -11.55 -24.60 16.38
CA TRP A 5 -10.61 -23.80 17.16
C TRP A 5 -9.16 -24.29 17.01
N HIS A 6 -8.98 -25.60 16.80
CA HIS A 6 -7.67 -26.19 16.52
C HIS A 6 -7.07 -25.69 15.20
N LEU A 7 -7.90 -25.42 14.18
CA LEU A 7 -7.43 -24.87 12.91
C LEU A 7 -6.91 -23.43 13.06
N LEU A 8 -7.41 -22.69 14.05
CA LEU A 8 -6.94 -21.34 14.38
C LEU A 8 -5.83 -21.34 15.44
N ALA A 9 -5.42 -22.52 15.92
CA ALA A 9 -4.29 -22.62 16.82
C ALA A 9 -3.01 -22.13 16.13
N TRP A 10 -2.03 -21.75 16.95
CA TRP A 10 -0.74 -21.25 16.49
C TRP A 10 0.27 -22.40 16.37
N GLY A 11 1.11 -22.35 15.34
CA GLY A 11 2.14 -23.36 15.09
C GLY A 11 1.65 -24.50 14.19
N GLY A 12 2.50 -25.49 13.94
CA GLY A 12 2.37 -26.40 12.79
C GLY A 12 1.14 -27.32 12.72
N GLU A 13 0.25 -27.31 13.71
CA GLU A 13 -1.04 -28.03 13.65
C GLU A 13 -2.26 -27.12 13.41
N GLY A 14 -2.05 -25.80 13.30
CA GLY A 14 -3.05 -24.80 12.97
C GLY A 14 -2.53 -23.83 11.91
N TRP A 15 -3.36 -22.86 11.56
CA TRP A 15 -3.10 -21.85 10.51
C TRP A 15 -3.07 -20.42 11.07
N GLY A 16 -3.19 -20.27 12.40
CA GLY A 16 -3.39 -18.98 13.04
C GLY A 16 -2.21 -18.02 12.81
N ASP A 17 -0.99 -18.55 12.83
CA ASP A 17 0.23 -17.82 12.53
C ASP A 17 0.34 -17.42 11.07
N GLU A 18 0.00 -18.29 10.14
CA GLU A 18 -0.01 -17.96 8.71
C GLU A 18 -0.99 -16.84 8.40
N PHE A 19 -2.18 -16.85 9.02
CA PHE A 19 -3.15 -15.75 8.87
C PHE A 19 -2.62 -14.45 9.48
N ALA A 20 -2.00 -14.50 10.66
CA ALA A 20 -1.40 -13.32 11.29
C ALA A 20 -0.28 -12.74 10.41
N TRP A 21 0.59 -13.58 9.87
CA TRP A 21 1.63 -13.17 8.93
C TRP A 21 1.07 -12.63 7.61
N GLY A 22 0.05 -13.27 7.05
CA GLY A 22 -0.63 -12.79 5.84
C GLY A 22 -1.27 -11.42 6.04
N LEU A 23 -1.88 -11.18 7.21
CA LEU A 23 -2.41 -9.87 7.59
C LEU A 23 -1.28 -8.84 7.70
N LEU A 24 -0.18 -9.17 8.39
CA LEU A 24 0.98 -8.28 8.51
C LEU A 24 1.58 -7.93 7.14
N MET A 25 1.74 -8.90 6.26
CA MET A 25 2.23 -8.69 4.90
C MET A 25 1.31 -7.76 4.11
N THR A 26 -0.01 -7.96 4.21
CA THR A 26 -1.00 -7.09 3.56
C THR A 26 -0.86 -5.66 4.06
N LEU A 27 -0.79 -5.44 5.38
CA LEU A 27 -0.61 -4.12 5.97
C LEU A 27 0.71 -3.47 5.52
N GLN A 28 1.81 -4.22 5.52
CA GLN A 28 3.11 -3.71 5.07
C GLN A 28 3.07 -3.25 3.62
N VAL A 29 2.55 -4.09 2.72
CA VAL A 29 2.46 -3.76 1.29
C VAL A 29 1.52 -2.57 1.06
N SER A 30 0.38 -2.52 1.74
CA SER A 30 -0.56 -1.39 1.65
C SER A 30 0.07 -0.08 2.12
N LEU A 31 0.81 -0.09 3.25
CA LEU A 31 1.48 1.11 3.77
C LEU A 31 2.58 1.62 2.83
N VAL A 32 3.41 0.72 2.29
CA VAL A 32 4.47 1.09 1.34
C VAL A 32 3.85 1.65 0.05
N SER A 33 2.84 0.97 -0.50
CA SER A 33 2.14 1.42 -1.69
C SER A 33 1.49 2.81 -1.49
N TYR A 34 0.86 3.02 -0.33
CA TYR A 34 0.29 4.32 0.04
C TYR A 34 1.35 5.41 0.10
N ALA A 35 2.45 5.17 0.83
CA ALA A 35 3.54 6.14 0.96
C ALA A 35 4.14 6.51 -0.41
N VAL A 36 4.39 5.51 -1.25
CA VAL A 36 4.88 5.71 -2.62
C VAL A 36 3.89 6.55 -3.43
N SER A 37 2.61 6.21 -3.39
CA SER A 37 1.55 6.92 -4.13
C SER A 37 1.41 8.37 -3.67
N VAL A 38 1.52 8.64 -2.36
CA VAL A 38 1.48 10.00 -1.80
C VAL A 38 2.67 10.82 -2.28
N VAL A 39 3.88 10.26 -2.27
CA VAL A 39 5.07 10.96 -2.78
C VAL A 39 4.89 11.35 -4.25
N PHE A 40 4.46 10.41 -5.09
CA PHE A 40 4.20 10.71 -6.51
C PHE A 40 3.05 11.70 -6.70
N GLY A 41 1.98 11.60 -5.92
CA GLY A 41 0.88 12.55 -5.93
C GLY A 41 1.33 13.97 -5.60
N PHE A 42 2.19 14.13 -4.59
CA PHE A 42 2.77 15.42 -4.24
C PHE A 42 3.72 15.95 -5.32
N LEU A 43 4.55 15.10 -5.93
CA LEU A 43 5.40 15.51 -7.05
C LEU A 43 4.57 16.01 -8.24
N GLY A 44 3.47 15.33 -8.56
CA GLY A 44 2.53 15.77 -9.59
C GLY A 44 1.89 17.11 -9.25
N ALA A 45 1.37 17.27 -8.03
CA ALA A 45 0.77 18.52 -7.56
C ALA A 45 1.78 19.70 -7.55
N ALA A 46 3.00 19.45 -7.09
CA ALA A 46 4.09 20.42 -7.09
C ALA A 46 4.48 20.82 -8.53
N GLY A 47 4.52 19.87 -9.46
CA GLY A 47 4.75 20.13 -10.88
C GLY A 47 3.68 21.05 -11.48
N LYS A 48 2.40 20.79 -11.17
CA LYS A 48 1.27 21.59 -11.66
C LYS A 48 1.25 23.02 -11.09
N LEU A 49 1.59 23.18 -9.80
CA LEU A 49 1.67 24.49 -9.15
C LEU A 49 2.98 25.26 -9.44
N SER A 50 3.95 24.62 -10.08
CA SER A 50 5.23 25.24 -10.41
C SER A 50 5.07 26.39 -11.42
N ASN A 51 5.85 27.46 -11.22
CA ASN A 51 5.92 28.57 -12.18
C ASN A 51 6.67 28.18 -13.47
N ASN A 52 7.40 27.04 -13.46
CA ASN A 52 8.16 26.55 -14.60
C ASN A 52 7.25 25.90 -15.66
N ARG A 53 7.24 26.48 -16.87
CA ARG A 53 6.38 26.07 -17.99
C ARG A 53 6.60 24.61 -18.41
N TYR A 54 7.83 24.08 -18.32
CA TYR A 54 8.12 22.70 -18.72
C TYR A 54 7.58 21.66 -17.72
N LEU A 55 7.73 21.90 -16.41
CA LEU A 55 7.18 21.02 -15.38
C LEU A 55 5.65 21.01 -15.39
N ARG A 56 5.04 22.18 -15.63
CA ARG A 56 3.59 22.31 -15.77
C ARG A 56 3.06 21.59 -17.01
N ILE A 57 3.72 21.71 -18.17
CA ILE A 57 3.33 20.97 -19.38
C ILE A 57 3.45 19.45 -19.17
N LEU A 58 4.51 18.97 -18.52
CA LEU A 58 4.66 17.53 -18.22
C LEU A 58 3.58 17.03 -17.25
N ALA A 59 3.22 17.82 -16.24
CA ALA A 59 2.13 17.50 -15.31
C ALA A 59 0.77 17.52 -16.03
N ASP A 60 0.49 18.54 -16.84
CA ASP A 60 -0.76 18.67 -17.60
C ASP A 60 -0.91 17.56 -18.65
N LEU A 61 0.17 17.08 -19.28
CA LEU A 61 0.11 15.99 -20.26
C LEU A 61 -0.37 14.67 -19.64
N TYR A 62 -0.06 14.44 -18.35
CA TYR A 62 -0.44 13.23 -17.62
C TYR A 62 -1.82 13.36 -16.95
N THR A 63 -2.24 14.57 -16.57
CA THR A 63 -3.51 14.78 -15.83
C THR A 63 -4.65 15.39 -16.65
N THR A 64 -4.39 15.91 -17.86
CA THR A 64 -5.21 16.93 -18.55
C THR A 64 -5.33 18.23 -17.74
#